data_AF-A0A7Y0EG64-F1
#
_entry.id   AF-A0A7Y0EG64-F1
#
_cell.length_a   1.000
_cell.length_b   1.000
_cell.length_c   1.000
_cell.angle_alpha   90.00
_cell.angle_beta   90.00
_cell.angle_gamma   90.00
#
_symmetry.space_group_name_H-M   'P 1'
#
loop_
_entity.id
_entity.type
_entity.pdbx_description
1 polymer ?
#
loop_
_entity_poly.entity_id
_entity_poly.type
_entity_poly.pdbx_seq_one_letter_code
_entity_poly.pdbx_strand_id
1 'polypeptide(L)'
;MGKSDEKKVNYELFEKTISELTDLHKELENEKKELQNNNTTLTEESNWKGVSRNYYKNITVKQEKAFEKINDSFKNLILSLNDTLKKFDSLDKNISNKFEK
;
A
#
# COMPACT_ATOMS: atom_id res chain seq x y z
N MET A 1 17.25 4.24 33.04
CA MET A 1 16.44 3.04 32.74
C MET A 1 15.34 3.31 31.68
N GLY A 2 15.55 4.16 30.66
CA GLY A 2 14.48 4.54 29.69
C GLY A 2 14.56 3.92 28.28
N LYS A 3 15.69 3.31 27.89
CA LYS A 3 15.91 2.84 26.51
C LYS A 3 15.19 1.55 26.12
N SER A 4 14.66 0.79 27.10
CA SER A 4 13.94 -0.47 26.88
C SER A 4 12.51 -0.21 26.40
N ASP A 5 11.84 0.77 27.01
CA ASP A 5 10.43 1.07 26.73
C ASP A 5 10.27 1.87 25.43
N GLU A 6 11.17 2.82 25.14
CA GLU A 6 11.19 3.55 23.87
C GLU A 6 11.40 2.63 22.66
N LYS A 7 12.25 1.60 22.79
CA LYS A 7 12.44 0.62 21.71
C LYS A 7 11.18 -0.20 21.47
N LYS A 8 10.55 -0.70 22.53
CA LYS A 8 9.31 -1.48 22.43
C LYS A 8 8.18 -0.67 21.80
N VAL A 9 8.02 0.59 22.23
CA VAL A 9 7.07 1.55 21.65
C VAL A 9 7.35 1.78 20.16
N ASN A 10 8.62 1.88 19.74
CA ASN A 10 8.97 2.04 18.33
C ASN A 10 8.62 0.82 17.48
N TYR A 11 8.89 -0.41 17.96
CA TYR A 11 8.49 -1.62 17.22
C TYR A 11 6.96 -1.74 17.08
N GLU A 12 6.23 -1.51 18.17
CA GLU A 12 4.76 -1.52 18.15
C GLU A 12 4.19 -0.46 17.20
N LEU A 13 4.80 0.73 17.14
CA LEU A 13 4.44 1.78 16.17
C LEU A 13 4.71 1.33 14.73
N PHE A 14 5.86 0.72 14.44
CA PHE A 14 6.15 0.22 13.10
C PHE A 14 5.17 -0.88 12.67
N GLU A 15 4.89 -1.85 13.53
CA GLU A 15 3.91 -2.90 13.25
C GLU A 15 2.52 -2.32 13.00
N LYS A 16 2.09 -1.37 13.84
CA LYS A 16 0.81 -0.67 13.66
C LYS A 16 0.75 0.08 12.34
N THR A 17 1.78 0.87 11.99
CA THR A 17 1.83 1.60 10.72
C THR A 17 1.81 0.64 9.52
N ILE A 18 2.53 -0.49 9.59
CA ILE A 18 2.51 -1.51 8.53
C ILE A 18 1.10 -2.10 8.38
N SER A 19 0.40 -2.37 9.50
CA SER A 19 -0.98 -2.87 9.48
C SER A 19 -1.94 -1.87 8.85
N GLU A 20 -1.91 -0.61 9.29
CA GLU A 20 -2.77 0.45 8.76
C GLU A 20 -2.53 0.66 7.24
N LEU A 21 -1.27 0.67 6.80
CA LEU A 21 -0.94 0.76 5.38
C LEU A 21 -1.42 -0.46 4.58
N THR A 22 -1.36 -1.66 5.18
CA THR A 22 -1.83 -2.89 4.55
C THR A 22 -3.35 -2.88 4.36
N ASP A 23 -4.09 -2.37 5.34
CA ASP A 23 -5.54 -2.26 5.24
C ASP A 23 -5.95 -1.17 4.24
N LEU A 24 -5.29 -0.01 4.27
CA LEU A 24 -5.48 1.03 3.24
C LEU A 24 -5.19 0.51 1.83
N HIS A 25 -4.13 -0.29 1.66
CA HIS A 25 -3.82 -0.92 0.37
C HIS A 25 -4.93 -1.89 -0.09
N LYS A 26 -5.57 -2.63 0.83
CA LYS A 26 -6.73 -3.47 0.49
C LYS A 26 -7.95 -2.63 0.08
N GLU A 27 -8.22 -1.54 0.79
CA GLU A 27 -9.31 -0.61 0.45
C GLU A 27 -9.10 -0.03 -0.95
N LEU A 28 -7.89 0.43 -1.26
CA LEU A 28 -7.49 0.96 -2.57
C LEU A 28 -7.67 -0.08 -3.70
N GLU A 29 -7.34 -1.34 -3.45
CA GLU A 29 -7.57 -2.43 -4.40
C GLU A 29 -9.06 -2.73 -4.62
N ASN A 30 -9.90 -2.56 -3.59
CA ASN A 30 -11.34 -2.69 -3.73
C ASN A 30 -11.93 -1.52 -4.53
N GLU A 31 -11.54 -0.28 -4.23
CA GLU A 31 -11.93 0.90 -5.00
C GLU A 31 -11.52 0.79 -6.47
N LYS A 32 -10.31 0.26 -6.75
CA LYS A 32 -9.86 -0.02 -8.12
C LYS A 32 -10.82 -0.97 -8.85
N LYS A 33 -11.27 -2.05 -8.20
CA LYS A 33 -12.21 -3.01 -8.80
C LYS A 33 -13.58 -2.36 -9.05
N GLU A 34 -14.08 -1.56 -8.11
CA GLU A 34 -15.33 -0.82 -8.30
C GLU A 34 -15.22 0.18 -9.45
N LEU A 35 -14.11 0.90 -9.56
CA LEU A 35 -13.84 1.80 -10.67
C LEU A 35 -13.82 1.05 -12.01
N GLN A 36 -13.15 -0.10 -12.08
CA GLN A 36 -13.11 -0.95 -13.28
C GLN A 36 -14.51 -1.46 -13.68
N ASN A 37 -15.32 -1.87 -12.71
CA ASN A 37 -16.69 -2.29 -12.97
C ASN A 37 -17.54 -1.13 -13.51
N ASN A 38 -17.50 0.03 -12.84
CA ASN A 38 -18.22 1.23 -13.27
C ASN A 38 -17.77 1.68 -14.67
N ASN A 39 -16.47 1.63 -14.95
CA ASN A 39 -15.91 1.97 -16.26
C ASN A 39 -16.37 0.99 -17.35
N THR A 40 -16.49 -0.30 -17.03
CA THR A 40 -17.04 -1.30 -17.96
C THR A 40 -18.49 -0.95 -18.30
N THR A 41 -19.33 -0.70 -17.30
CA THR A 41 -20.74 -0.28 -17.51
C THR A 41 -20.87 1.03 -18.30
N LEU A 42 -19.97 1.99 -18.06
CA LEU A 42 -19.95 3.28 -18.76
C LEU A 42 -19.34 3.22 -20.17
N THR A 43 -18.66 2.13 -20.54
CA THR A 43 -18.06 1.98 -21.88
C THR A 43 -18.74 0.91 -22.73
N GLU A 44 -19.74 0.22 -22.16
CA GLU A 44 -20.66 -0.66 -22.87
C GLU A 44 -21.40 0.08 -23.99
N GLU A 45 -21.32 -0.49 -25.18
CA GLU A 45 -21.71 0.11 -26.45
C GLU A 45 -23.24 0.33 -26.55
N SER A 46 -24.03 -0.45 -25.82
CA SER A 46 -25.48 -0.26 -25.67
C SER A 46 -25.85 1.03 -24.95
N ASN A 47 -24.95 1.56 -24.11
CA ASN A 47 -25.24 2.67 -23.21
C ASN A 47 -24.79 4.03 -23.77
N TRP A 48 -23.94 4.08 -24.81
CA TRP A 48 -23.32 5.32 -25.31
C TRP A 48 -23.22 5.41 -26.84
N LYS A 49 -23.68 6.53 -27.42
CA LYS A 49 -23.47 6.89 -28.83
C LYS A 49 -22.25 7.82 -29.01
N GLY A 50 -21.21 7.39 -29.72
CA GLY A 50 -20.19 8.27 -30.32
C GLY A 50 -19.02 8.76 -29.42
N VAL A 51 -18.52 9.98 -29.70
CA VAL A 51 -17.27 10.62 -29.18
C VAL A 51 -17.14 10.61 -27.65
N SER A 52 -18.26 10.66 -26.94
CA SER A 52 -18.33 10.54 -25.48
C SER A 52 -17.69 9.24 -24.98
N ARG A 53 -17.89 8.11 -25.67
CA ARG A 53 -17.26 6.82 -25.30
C ARG A 53 -15.74 6.88 -25.36
N ASN A 54 -15.18 7.43 -26.44
CA ASN A 54 -13.72 7.52 -26.62
C ASN A 54 -13.10 8.45 -25.57
N TYR A 55 -13.79 9.53 -25.25
CA TYR A 55 -13.37 10.44 -24.18
C TYR A 55 -13.38 9.75 -22.80
N TYR A 56 -14.49 9.09 -22.45
CA TYR A 56 -14.60 8.33 -21.19
C TYR A 56 -13.58 7.20 -21.11
N LYS A 57 -13.40 6.41 -22.18
CA LYS A 57 -12.38 5.36 -22.24
C LYS A 57 -10.97 5.89 -21.99
N ASN A 58 -10.62 7.04 -22.56
CA ASN A 58 -9.30 7.64 -22.32
C ASN A 58 -9.13 8.13 -20.88
N ILE A 59 -10.18 8.65 -20.25
CA ILE A 59 -10.17 9.02 -18.83
C ILE A 59 -10.00 7.77 -17.96
N THR A 60 -10.80 6.74 -18.20
CA THR A 60 -10.72 5.42 -17.53
C THR A 60 -9.29 4.88 -17.56
N VAL A 61 -8.68 4.79 -18.74
CA VAL A 61 -7.31 4.25 -18.89
C VAL A 61 -6.29 5.10 -18.12
N LYS A 62 -6.46 6.43 -18.08
CA LYS A 62 -5.57 7.31 -17.30
C LYS A 62 -5.76 7.09 -15.79
N GLN A 63 -7.00 6.94 -15.33
CA GLN A 63 -7.31 6.68 -13.93
C GLN A 63 -6.76 5.32 -13.48
N GLU A 64 -6.97 4.25 -14.26
CA GLU A 64 -6.43 2.92 -13.97
C GLU A 64 -4.90 2.93 -13.84
N LYS A 65 -4.20 3.61 -14.75
CA LYS A 65 -2.74 3.76 -14.67
C LYS A 65 -2.28 4.55 -13.44
N ALA A 66 -3.05 5.56 -13.03
CA ALA A 66 -2.73 6.32 -11.82
C ALA A 66 -2.93 5.44 -10.57
N PHE A 67 -4.02 4.69 -10.52
CA PHE A 67 -4.29 3.72 -9.45
C PHE A 67 -3.21 2.64 -9.36
N GLU A 68 -2.77 2.08 -10.48
CA GLU A 68 -1.66 1.10 -10.50
C GLU A 68 -0.38 1.68 -9.90
N LYS A 69 0.01 2.90 -10.28
CA LYS A 69 1.20 3.56 -9.72
C LYS A 69 1.09 3.80 -8.22
N ILE A 70 -0.08 4.22 -7.75
CA ILE A 70 -0.32 4.42 -6.31
C ILE A 70 -0.21 3.08 -5.59
N ASN A 71 -0.81 2.03 -6.14
CA ASN A 71 -0.83 0.72 -5.51
C ASN A 71 0.57 0.08 -5.44
N ASP A 72 1.35 0.18 -6.51
CA ASP A 72 2.76 -0.23 -6.53
C ASP A 72 3.60 0.55 -5.51
N SER A 73 3.35 1.86 -5.38
CA SER A 73 4.05 2.71 -4.41
C SER A 73 3.72 2.30 -2.97
N PHE A 74 2.45 2.01 -2.68
CA PHE A 74 2.01 1.50 -1.37
C PHE A 74 2.66 0.16 -1.04
N LYS A 75 2.64 -0.78 -2.00
CA LYS A 75 3.27 -2.09 -1.83
C LYS A 75 4.76 -1.96 -1.54
N ASN A 76 5.47 -1.10 -2.27
CA ASN A 76 6.90 -0.85 -2.05
C ASN A 76 7.17 -0.21 -0.68
N LEU A 77 6.30 0.69 -0.22
CA LEU A 77 6.39 1.30 1.11
C LEU A 77 6.23 0.26 2.21
N ILE A 78 5.19 -0.60 2.12
CA ILE A 78 4.95 -1.69 3.08
C ILE A 78 6.15 -2.64 3.13
N LEU A 79 6.73 -3.00 1.98
CA LEU A 79 7.93 -3.85 1.91
C LEU A 79 9.13 -3.18 2.58
N SER A 80 9.37 -1.90 2.29
CA SER A 80 10.49 -1.14 2.87
C SER A 80 10.39 -1.02 4.39
N LEU A 81 9.18 -0.81 4.91
CA LEU A 81 8.93 -0.77 6.36
C LEU A 81 9.16 -2.13 7.01
N ASN A 82 8.67 -3.22 6.40
CA ASN A 82 8.93 -4.58 6.88
C ASN A 82 10.42 -4.93 6.91
N ASP A 83 11.17 -4.57 5.86
CA ASP A 83 12.61 -4.80 5.79
C ASP A 83 13.36 -3.98 6.84
N THR A 84 12.89 -2.76 7.10
CA THR A 84 13.44 -1.90 8.16
C THR A 84 13.22 -2.52 9.54
N LEU A 85 12.01 -3.01 9.83
CA LEU A 85 11.68 -3.71 11.07
C LEU A 85 12.58 -4.94 11.29
N LYS A 86 12.78 -5.76 10.25
CA LYS A 86 13.66 -6.94 10.30
C LYS A 86 15.12 -6.58 10.58
N LYS A 87 15.62 -5.50 9.97
CA LYS A 87 16.99 -5.01 10.22
C LYS A 87 17.17 -4.54 11.66
N PHE A 88 16.18 -3.84 12.20
CA PHE A 88 16.20 -3.44 13.61
C PHE A 88 16.21 -4.65 14.55
N ASP A 89 15.34 -5.64 14.34
CA ASP A 89 15.30 -6.87 15.14
C ASP A 89 16.64 -7.65 15.07
N SER A 90 17.24 -7.73 13.88
CA SER A 90 18.57 -8.35 13.72
C SER A 90 19.67 -7.59 14.46
N LEU A 91 19.67 -6.25 14.40
CA LEU A 91 20.64 -5.42 15.13
C LEU A 91 20.49 -5.61 16.64
N ASP A 92 19.25 -5.66 17.15
CA ASP A 92 19.00 -5.86 18.57
C ASP A 92 19.47 -7.24 19.04
N LYS A 93 19.19 -8.31 18.29
CA LYS A 93 19.73 -9.66 18.57
C LYS A 93 21.25 -9.68 18.61
N ASN A 94 21.90 -9.01 17.66
CA ASN A 94 23.36 -8.93 17.60
C ASN A 94 23.96 -8.15 18.77
N ILE A 95 23.30 -7.07 19.21
CA ILE A 95 23.71 -6.28 20.37
C ILE A 95 23.59 -7.13 21.63
N SER A 96 22.44 -7.75 21.89
CA SER A 96 22.22 -8.59 23.07
C SER A 96 23.26 -9.71 23.18
N ASN A 97 23.50 -10.43 22.08
CA ASN A 97 24.51 -11.51 22.03
C ASN A 97 25.95 -11.03 22.31
N LYS A 98 26.26 -9.74 22.11
CA LYS A 98 27.60 -9.18 22.32
C LYS A 98 27.86 -8.80 23.78
N PHE A 99 26.81 -8.62 24.58
CA PHE A 99 26.89 -8.23 25.99
C PHE A 99 26.62 -9.40 26.96
N GLU A 100 26.31 -10.59 26.45
CA GLU A 100 26.17 -11.85 27.23
C GLU A 100 27.45 -12.70 27.28
N LYS A 101 28.58 -12.21 26.71
CA LYS A 101 29.93 -12.79 26.85
C LYS A 101 30.79 -11.94 27.76
#